data_AF-A0A947S7N8-F1
#
_entry.id   AF-A0A947S7N8-F1
#
_cell.length_a   1.000
_cell.length_b   1.000
_cell.length_c   1.000
_cell.angle_alpha   90.00
_cell.angle_beta   90.00
_cell.angle_gamma   90.00
#
_symmetry.space_group_name_H-M   'P 1'
#
loop_
_entity.id
_entity.type
_entity.pdbx_description
1 polymer ?
#
loop_
_entity_poly.entity_id
_entity_poly.type
_entity_poly.pdbx_seq_one_letter_code
_entity_poly.pdbx_strand_id
1 'polypeptide(L)'
;MNYWTIGIIVIVALAFLFYLSRNKGLFKLLSKSAGQGGSILMLYARDLTKLAQEGKLDPVIGREEEITKVIQVLSRRTKNNPVLLGEAGVGKTAIVEGLADAIIKKKVPEVILNKKVLALDLSGIVAGTKYRGEFEERLKKIVNEIIFREREIILFIDEIHSISGAGEATGAINAVDILKPALARGELQVVGATTISEFKKYIEPDVTLERRFHPIIVDEPTKEETIDILMGIKQKYEEYHKVRIPNEIIDDIVELASDIKGRMYPDKAIDLMDEAAAKVSLQLIRNGRSQINPEVALKVVQEVHDEWAETNKAV
;
A
#
# COMPACT_ATOMS: atom_id res chain seq x y z
N MET A 1 -39.08 -42.38 -0.88
CA MET A 1 -39.53 -40.97 -0.84
C MET A 1 -40.51 -40.80 -2.00
N ASN A 2 -41.78 -40.50 -1.73
CA ASN A 2 -42.82 -40.53 -2.77
C ASN A 2 -42.65 -39.35 -3.74
N TYR A 3 -42.92 -39.54 -5.03
CA TYR A 3 -42.80 -38.49 -6.06
C TYR A 3 -43.55 -37.19 -5.71
N TRP A 4 -44.64 -37.31 -4.94
CA TRP A 4 -45.39 -36.18 -4.40
C TRP A 4 -44.60 -35.32 -3.41
N THR A 5 -43.81 -35.93 -2.52
CA THR A 5 -43.01 -35.15 -1.55
C THR A 5 -41.85 -34.44 -2.25
N ILE A 6 -41.28 -35.04 -3.29
CA ILE A 6 -40.24 -34.42 -4.12
C ILE A 6 -40.81 -33.22 -4.88
N GLY A 7 -42.00 -33.35 -5.49
CA GLY A 7 -42.66 -32.26 -6.21
C GLY A 7 -42.94 -31.03 -5.34
N ILE A 8 -43.42 -31.24 -4.11
CA ILE A 8 -43.69 -30.14 -3.16
C ILE A 8 -42.40 -29.42 -2.76
N ILE A 9 -41.32 -30.16 -2.48
CA ILE A 9 -40.03 -29.57 -2.12
C ILE A 9 -39.47 -28.72 -3.27
N VAL A 10 -39.57 -29.20 -4.52
CA VAL A 10 -39.10 -28.45 -5.70
C VAL A 10 -39.90 -27.17 -5.91
N ILE A 11 -41.23 -27.22 -5.76
CA ILE A 11 -42.09 -26.03 -5.90
C ILE A 11 -41.78 -25.00 -4.81
N VAL A 12 -41.62 -25.44 -3.56
CA VAL A 12 -41.28 -24.54 -2.44
C VAL A 12 -39.88 -23.93 -2.64
N ALA A 13 -38.90 -24.72 -3.09
CA ALA A 13 -37.56 -24.22 -3.38
C ALA A 13 -37.55 -23.19 -4.52
N LEU A 14 -38.31 -23.42 -5.60
CA LEU A 14 -38.44 -22.49 -6.72
C LEU A 14 -39.18 -21.21 -6.31
N ALA A 15 -40.25 -21.31 -5.52
CA ALA A 15 -40.97 -20.15 -4.99
C ALA A 15 -40.07 -19.32 -4.06
N PHE A 16 -39.24 -19.97 -3.24
CA PHE A 16 -38.28 -19.32 -2.37
C PHE A 16 -37.15 -18.63 -3.15
N LEU A 17 -36.61 -19.28 -4.18
CA LEU A 17 -35.62 -18.69 -5.10
C LEU A 17 -36.20 -17.49 -5.86
N PHE A 18 -37.45 -17.59 -6.32
CA PHE A 18 -38.15 -16.50 -6.98
C PHE A 18 -38.40 -15.32 -6.03
N TYR A 19 -38.76 -15.60 -4.78
CA TYR A 19 -38.92 -14.59 -3.74
C TYR A 19 -37.59 -13.88 -3.40
N LEU A 20 -36.49 -14.63 -3.28
CA LEU A 20 -35.15 -14.06 -3.09
C LEU A 20 -34.69 -13.21 -4.27
N SER A 21 -34.96 -13.65 -5.50
CA SER A 21 -34.64 -12.90 -6.73
C SER A 21 -35.38 -11.56 -6.79
N ARG A 22 -36.63 -11.51 -6.32
CA ARG A 22 -37.42 -10.28 -6.27
C ARG A 22 -37.06 -9.36 -5.12
N ASN A 23 -36.59 -9.90 -3.99
CA ASN A 23 -36.38 -9.14 -2.77
C ASN A 23 -34.87 -8.97 -2.47
N LYS A 24 -34.21 -8.07 -3.24
CA LYS A 24 -32.77 -7.77 -3.14
C LYS A 24 -32.31 -7.45 -1.70
N GLY A 25 -33.19 -6.88 -0.87
CA GLY A 25 -32.89 -6.57 0.53
C GLY A 25 -32.74 -7.80 1.43
N LEU A 26 -33.51 -8.87 1.17
CA LEU A 26 -33.46 -10.11 1.96
C LEU A 26 -32.24 -10.97 1.57
N PHE A 27 -31.86 -10.97 0.30
CA PHE A 27 -30.60 -11.55 -0.17
C PHE A 27 -29.39 -10.86 0.49
N LYS A 28 -29.42 -9.52 0.59
CA LYS A 28 -28.40 -8.73 1.30
C LYS A 28 -28.35 -9.08 2.80
N LEU A 29 -29.49 -9.32 3.45
CA LEU A 29 -29.57 -9.71 4.87
C LEU A 29 -29.06 -11.14 5.14
N LEU A 30 -29.38 -12.11 4.28
CA LEU A 30 -28.88 -13.47 4.37
C LEU A 30 -27.37 -13.55 4.10
N SER A 31 -26.88 -12.76 3.13
CA SER A 31 -25.43 -12.56 2.91
C SER A 31 -24.75 -11.90 4.12
N LYS A 32 -25.40 -10.92 4.76
CA LYS A 32 -24.90 -10.27 5.98
C LYS A 32 -24.81 -11.24 7.17
N SER A 33 -25.70 -12.23 7.25
CA SER A 33 -25.68 -13.28 8.29
C SER A 33 -24.68 -14.40 8.00
N ALA A 34 -24.32 -14.64 6.73
CA ALA A 34 -23.22 -15.53 6.36
C ALA A 34 -21.82 -14.90 6.56
N GLY A 35 -21.77 -13.59 6.80
CA GLY A 35 -20.55 -12.79 7.01
C GLY A 35 -20.04 -12.71 8.46
N GLN A 36 -20.36 -13.68 9.33
CA GLN A 36 -19.74 -13.80 10.66
C GLN A 36 -18.45 -14.64 10.69
N GLY A 37 -17.94 -15.05 9.53
CA GLY A 37 -16.51 -15.30 9.35
C GLY A 37 -15.87 -14.01 8.81
N GLY A 38 -14.78 -13.54 9.42
CA GLY A 38 -14.08 -12.33 8.96
C GLY A 38 -13.83 -12.36 7.45
N SER A 39 -14.09 -11.23 6.79
CA SER A 39 -13.83 -11.05 5.35
C SER A 39 -12.40 -11.50 5.02
N ILE A 40 -12.25 -12.37 4.02
CA ILE A 40 -10.94 -12.87 3.58
C ILE A 40 -10.05 -11.70 3.12
N LEU A 41 -10.65 -10.70 2.48
CA LEU A 41 -9.95 -9.49 2.09
C LEU A 41 -9.33 -8.77 3.31
N MET A 42 -10.03 -8.69 4.44
CA MET A 42 -9.50 -8.04 5.65
C MET A 42 -8.36 -8.82 6.33
N LEU A 43 -8.17 -10.10 5.99
CA LEU A 43 -7.03 -10.90 6.48
C LEU A 43 -5.74 -10.59 5.70
N TYR A 44 -5.87 -10.20 4.43
CA TYR A 44 -4.75 -10.02 3.50
C TYR A 44 -4.66 -8.60 2.95
N ALA A 45 -5.37 -7.65 3.56
CA ALA A 45 -5.32 -6.26 3.18
C ALA A 45 -5.32 -5.34 4.40
N ARG A 46 -4.52 -4.28 4.32
CA ARG A 46 -4.45 -3.22 5.33
C ARG A 46 -5.38 -2.08 4.90
N ASP A 47 -6.33 -1.72 5.76
CA ASP A 47 -7.27 -0.61 5.51
C ASP A 47 -6.60 0.74 5.83
N LEU A 48 -6.04 1.39 4.80
CA LEU A 48 -5.36 2.68 4.94
C LEU A 48 -6.34 3.79 5.31
N THR A 49 -7.58 3.74 4.82
CA THR A 49 -8.63 4.70 5.20
C THR A 49 -8.98 4.62 6.68
N LYS A 50 -9.02 3.41 7.25
CA LYS A 50 -9.21 3.22 8.68
C LYS A 50 -8.02 3.76 9.48
N LEU A 51 -6.79 3.52 9.04
CA LEU A 51 -5.60 4.04 9.71
C LEU A 51 -5.53 5.56 9.66
N ALA A 52 -5.91 6.18 8.55
CA ALA A 52 -6.05 7.63 8.42
C ALA A 52 -7.07 8.17 9.42
N GLN A 53 -8.24 7.52 9.51
CA GLN A 53 -9.29 7.90 10.46
C GLN A 53 -8.82 7.79 11.93
N GLU A 54 -7.99 6.80 12.24
CA GLU A 54 -7.41 6.59 13.57
C GLU A 54 -6.17 7.48 13.85
N GLY A 55 -5.73 8.30 12.89
CA GLY A 55 -4.54 9.15 13.03
C GLY A 55 -3.22 8.36 13.12
N LYS A 56 -3.21 7.11 12.62
CA LYS A 56 -2.05 6.21 12.70
C LYS A 56 -1.11 6.30 11.51
N LEU A 57 -1.53 6.93 10.42
CA LEU A 57 -0.66 7.17 9.27
C LEU A 57 0.35 8.28 9.57
N ASP A 58 1.51 8.21 8.93
CA ASP A 58 2.49 9.29 8.98
C ASP A 58 1.99 10.51 8.21
N PRO A 59 2.32 11.72 8.68
CA PRO A 59 2.03 12.92 7.91
C PRO A 59 2.77 12.82 6.58
N VAL A 60 2.06 13.15 5.49
CA VAL A 60 2.65 13.20 4.15
C VAL A 60 3.04 14.65 3.87
N ILE A 61 4.31 14.88 3.56
CA ILE A 61 4.89 16.20 3.32
C ILE A 61 5.36 16.26 1.86
N GLY A 62 5.03 17.34 1.15
CA GLY A 62 5.58 17.65 -0.18
C GLY A 62 5.16 16.71 -1.30
N ARG A 63 3.97 16.08 -1.20
CA ARG A 63 3.43 15.15 -2.23
C ARG A 63 2.03 15.54 -2.71
N GLU A 64 1.65 16.80 -2.53
CA GLU A 64 0.31 17.31 -2.85
C GLU A 64 0.00 17.21 -4.35
N GLU A 65 0.99 17.42 -5.21
CA GLU A 65 0.82 17.34 -6.66
C GLU A 65 0.53 15.91 -7.12
N GLU A 66 1.31 14.93 -6.64
CA GLU A 66 1.13 13.52 -6.97
C GLU A 66 -0.19 12.98 -6.41
N ILE A 67 -0.55 13.31 -5.17
CA ILE A 67 -1.84 12.94 -4.57
C ILE A 67 -2.98 13.53 -5.41
N THR A 68 -2.89 14.80 -5.80
CA THR A 68 -3.89 15.46 -6.65
C THR A 68 -4.01 14.75 -7.99
N LYS A 69 -2.89 14.35 -8.59
CA LYS A 69 -2.86 13.63 -9.87
C LYS A 69 -3.44 12.22 -9.75
N VAL A 70 -3.17 11.51 -8.67
CA VAL A 70 -3.79 10.21 -8.36
C VAL A 70 -5.32 10.37 -8.26
N ILE A 71 -5.80 11.36 -7.51
CA ILE A 71 -7.23 11.66 -7.39
C ILE A 71 -7.84 12.00 -8.75
N GLN A 72 -7.16 12.82 -9.56
CA GLN A 72 -7.59 13.19 -10.90
C GLN A 72 -7.74 11.96 -11.79
N VAL A 73 -6.74 11.06 -11.80
CA VAL A 73 -6.78 9.84 -12.60
C VAL A 73 -7.90 8.90 -12.13
N LEU A 74 -8.02 8.66 -10.83
CA LEU A 74 -9.08 7.81 -10.25
C LEU A 74 -10.49 8.34 -10.55
N SER A 75 -10.64 9.65 -10.75
CA SER A 75 -11.91 10.31 -11.07
C SER A 75 -12.31 10.17 -12.53
N ARG A 76 -11.42 9.69 -13.40
CA ARG A 76 -11.72 9.53 -14.84
C ARG A 76 -12.72 8.40 -15.07
N ARG A 77 -13.47 8.51 -16.17
CA ARG A 77 -14.37 7.44 -16.64
C ARG A 77 -13.61 6.25 -17.24
N THR A 78 -12.48 6.50 -17.89
CA THR A 78 -11.61 5.50 -18.54
C THR A 78 -10.14 5.79 -18.23
N LYS A 79 -9.28 4.76 -18.30
CA LYS A 79 -7.87 4.83 -17.84
C LYS A 79 -7.77 5.40 -16.42
N ASN A 80 -8.57 4.86 -15.51
CA ASN A 80 -8.78 5.37 -14.15
C ASN A 80 -8.02 4.58 -13.07
N ASN A 81 -6.95 3.90 -13.46
CA ASN A 81 -6.04 3.21 -12.56
C ASN A 81 -4.66 3.91 -12.63
N PRO A 82 -4.30 4.75 -11.66
CA PRO A 82 -2.96 5.35 -11.64
C PRO A 82 -1.90 4.30 -11.33
N VAL A 83 -0.71 4.48 -11.92
CA VAL A 83 0.49 3.70 -11.57
C VAL A 83 1.59 4.68 -11.22
N LEU A 84 2.02 4.66 -9.96
CA LEU A 84 3.13 5.44 -9.43
C LEU A 84 4.45 4.81 -9.89
N LEU A 85 5.19 5.56 -10.69
CA LEU A 85 6.45 5.14 -11.30
C LEU A 85 7.61 5.87 -10.65
N GLY A 86 8.44 5.15 -9.91
CA GLY A 86 9.61 5.71 -9.25
C GLY A 86 10.46 4.61 -8.62
N GLU A 87 11.70 4.92 -8.29
CA GLU A 87 12.62 3.98 -7.65
C GLU A 87 12.14 3.57 -6.26
N ALA A 88 12.72 2.51 -5.70
CA ALA A 88 12.45 2.12 -4.32
C ALA A 88 12.91 3.24 -3.36
N GLY A 89 12.14 3.48 -2.30
CA GLY A 89 12.48 4.49 -1.29
C GLY A 89 11.96 5.92 -1.55
N VAL A 90 11.44 6.24 -2.75
CA VAL A 90 10.96 7.62 -3.05
C VAL A 90 9.64 8.02 -2.38
N GLY A 91 8.99 7.12 -1.63
CA GLY A 91 7.74 7.43 -0.91
C GLY A 91 6.45 7.18 -1.71
N LYS A 92 6.44 6.22 -2.64
CA LYS A 92 5.22 5.84 -3.39
C LYS A 92 4.05 5.44 -2.47
N THR A 93 4.33 4.70 -1.41
CA THR A 93 3.33 4.29 -0.41
C THR A 93 2.75 5.50 0.35
N ALA A 94 3.58 6.50 0.67
CA ALA A 94 3.13 7.72 1.34
C ALA A 94 2.12 8.51 0.49
N ILE A 95 2.25 8.52 -0.84
CA ILE A 95 1.25 9.14 -1.74
C ILE A 95 -0.11 8.45 -1.61
N VAL A 96 -0.12 7.12 -1.45
CA VAL A 96 -1.36 6.34 -1.31
C VAL A 96 -1.99 6.52 0.08
N GLU A 97 -1.16 6.64 1.10
CA GLU A 97 -1.59 7.03 2.45
C GLU A 97 -2.19 8.45 2.45
N GLY A 98 -1.58 9.38 1.71
CA GLY A 98 -2.09 10.72 1.49
C GLY A 98 -3.43 10.74 0.75
N LEU A 99 -3.64 9.85 -0.22
CA LEU A 99 -4.94 9.64 -0.85
C LEU A 99 -5.98 9.19 0.19
N ALA A 100 -5.64 8.23 1.06
CA ALA A 100 -6.54 7.75 2.10
C ALA A 100 -6.93 8.87 3.07
N ASP A 101 -5.96 9.67 3.50
CA ASP A 101 -6.18 10.84 4.35
C ASP A 101 -7.05 11.91 3.67
N ALA A 102 -6.81 12.20 2.38
CA ALA A 102 -7.63 13.11 1.59
C ALA A 102 -9.10 12.65 1.51
N ILE A 103 -9.35 11.36 1.38
CA ILE A 103 -10.71 10.79 1.39
C ILE A 103 -11.37 11.00 2.76
N ILE A 104 -10.68 10.69 3.85
CA ILE A 104 -11.21 10.86 5.22
C ILE A 104 -11.50 12.34 5.51
N LYS A 105 -10.63 13.24 5.09
CA LYS A 105 -10.81 14.70 5.20
C LYS A 105 -11.81 15.27 4.20
N LYS A 106 -12.43 14.43 3.36
CA LYS A 106 -13.39 14.82 2.30
C LYS A 106 -12.84 15.85 1.32
N LYS A 107 -11.52 15.83 1.09
CA LYS A 107 -10.80 16.66 0.12
C LYS A 107 -10.68 15.96 -1.24
N VAL A 108 -11.73 15.25 -1.66
CA VAL A 108 -11.77 14.49 -2.92
C VAL A 108 -13.10 14.74 -3.64
N PRO A 109 -13.16 14.57 -4.97
CA PRO A 109 -14.42 14.62 -5.71
C PRO A 109 -15.43 13.56 -5.23
N GLU A 110 -16.72 13.82 -5.46
CA GLU A 110 -17.83 12.95 -5.04
C GLU A 110 -17.67 11.49 -5.53
N VAL A 111 -17.10 11.29 -6.73
CA VAL A 111 -16.83 9.98 -7.32
C VAL A 111 -15.83 9.12 -6.53
N ILE A 112 -15.01 9.72 -5.68
CA ILE A 112 -14.04 9.04 -4.80
C ILE A 112 -14.45 9.13 -3.34
N LEU A 113 -15.38 10.03 -3.01
CA LEU A 113 -15.87 10.23 -1.66
C LEU A 113 -16.39 8.92 -1.05
N ASN A 114 -16.04 8.67 0.21
CA ASN A 114 -16.41 7.47 0.97
C ASN A 114 -15.83 6.13 0.45
N LYS A 115 -14.99 6.13 -0.58
CA LYS A 115 -14.28 4.90 -0.98
C LYS A 115 -13.26 4.50 0.08
N LYS A 116 -13.00 3.19 0.18
CA LYS A 116 -11.94 2.66 1.03
C LYS A 116 -10.67 2.44 0.24
N VAL A 117 -9.52 2.75 0.83
CA VAL A 117 -8.21 2.43 0.25
C VAL A 117 -7.66 1.23 1.00
N LEU A 118 -7.49 0.11 0.31
CA LEU A 118 -6.99 -1.14 0.89
C LEU A 118 -5.66 -1.51 0.24
N ALA A 119 -4.60 -1.62 1.03
CA ALA A 119 -3.31 -2.12 0.56
C ALA A 119 -3.29 -3.65 0.61
N LEU A 120 -3.10 -4.31 -0.54
CA LEU A 120 -3.07 -5.76 -0.64
C LEU A 120 -1.68 -6.28 -0.22
N ASP A 121 -1.66 -7.24 0.69
CA ASP A 121 -0.45 -7.96 1.07
C ASP A 121 -0.32 -9.24 0.24
N LEU A 122 0.36 -9.13 -0.90
CA LEU A 122 0.61 -10.28 -1.77
C LEU A 122 1.45 -11.36 -1.07
N SER A 123 2.46 -10.95 -0.29
CA SER A 123 3.33 -11.86 0.47
C SER A 123 2.54 -12.67 1.49
N GLY A 124 1.61 -12.04 2.21
CA GLY A 124 0.71 -12.70 3.15
C GLY A 124 -0.22 -13.71 2.49
N ILE A 125 -0.70 -13.45 1.27
CA ILE A 125 -1.56 -14.40 0.53
C ILE A 125 -0.78 -15.66 0.15
N VAL A 126 0.48 -15.50 -0.22
CA VAL A 126 1.40 -16.59 -0.57
C VAL A 126 1.80 -17.38 0.66
N ALA A 127 2.01 -16.68 1.78
CA ALA A 127 2.34 -17.31 3.05
C ALA A 127 1.27 -18.35 3.45
N GLY A 128 1.73 -19.53 3.84
CA GLY A 128 0.85 -20.63 4.21
C GLY A 128 0.06 -21.24 3.04
N THR A 129 0.46 -21.01 1.79
CA THR A 129 0.05 -21.85 0.66
C THR A 129 1.15 -22.87 0.37
N LYS A 130 0.78 -24.15 0.29
CA LYS A 130 1.73 -25.21 -0.09
C LYS A 130 1.77 -25.41 -1.60
N TYR A 131 0.68 -25.03 -2.27
CA TYR A 131 0.48 -25.22 -3.69
C TYR A 131 0.00 -23.93 -4.33
N ARG A 132 0.48 -23.66 -5.54
CA ARG A 132 0.07 -22.50 -6.36
C ARG A 132 -1.45 -22.37 -6.53
N GLY A 133 -2.16 -23.49 -6.65
CA GLY A 133 -3.61 -23.48 -6.80
C GLY A 133 -4.34 -22.88 -5.59
N GLU A 134 -3.82 -23.07 -4.38
CA GLU A 134 -4.39 -22.50 -3.15
C GLU A 134 -4.24 -20.97 -3.14
N PHE A 135 -3.08 -20.47 -3.57
CA PHE A 135 -2.86 -19.04 -3.77
C PHE A 135 -3.87 -18.46 -4.76
N GLU A 136 -4.00 -19.09 -5.92
CA GLU A 136 -4.91 -18.62 -6.98
C GLU A 136 -6.37 -18.61 -6.51
N GLU A 137 -6.79 -19.63 -5.77
CA GLU A 137 -8.15 -19.68 -5.19
C GLU A 137 -8.37 -18.58 -4.15
N ARG A 138 -7.40 -18.32 -3.27
CA ARG A 138 -7.46 -17.22 -2.29
C ARG A 138 -7.57 -15.87 -3.00
N LEU A 139 -6.71 -15.61 -3.98
CA LEU A 139 -6.72 -14.36 -4.73
C LEU A 139 -8.05 -14.18 -5.49
N LYS A 140 -8.58 -15.24 -6.11
CA LYS A 140 -9.91 -15.20 -6.75
C LYS A 140 -11.01 -14.81 -5.76
N LYS A 141 -11.00 -15.37 -4.55
CA LYS A 141 -11.99 -15.01 -3.49
C LYS A 141 -11.87 -13.54 -3.10
N ILE A 142 -10.65 -13.04 -2.91
CA ILE A 142 -10.38 -11.63 -2.60
C ILE A 142 -10.90 -10.72 -3.72
N VAL A 143 -10.53 -11.01 -4.97
CA VAL A 143 -10.96 -10.22 -6.14
C VAL A 143 -12.48 -10.22 -6.29
N ASN A 144 -13.13 -11.38 -6.15
CA ASN A 144 -14.59 -11.48 -6.20
C ASN A 144 -15.27 -10.69 -5.09
N GLU A 145 -14.70 -10.68 -3.87
CA GLU A 145 -15.21 -9.86 -2.77
C GLU A 145 -15.14 -8.36 -3.10
N ILE A 146 -14.04 -7.90 -3.71
CA ILE A 146 -13.88 -6.50 -4.13
C ILE A 146 -14.90 -6.15 -5.23
N ILE A 147 -15.07 -7.01 -6.23
CA ILE A 147 -16.03 -6.80 -7.32
C ILE A 147 -17.46 -6.71 -6.78
N PHE A 148 -17.82 -7.55 -5.81
CA PHE A 148 -19.14 -7.53 -5.17
C PHE A 148 -19.45 -6.22 -4.44
N ARG A 149 -18.42 -5.45 -4.06
CA ARG A 149 -18.56 -4.13 -3.43
C ARG A 149 -18.66 -2.98 -4.44
N GLU A 150 -18.93 -3.26 -5.71
CA GLU A 150 -19.34 -2.28 -6.72
C GLU A 150 -18.47 -1.00 -6.77
N ARG A 151 -17.13 -1.15 -6.77
CA ARG A 151 -16.15 -0.04 -6.78
C ARG A 151 -16.15 0.88 -5.55
N GLU A 152 -16.66 0.43 -4.39
CA GLU A 152 -16.46 1.10 -3.10
C GLU A 152 -15.00 1.01 -2.61
N ILE A 153 -14.18 0.15 -3.21
CA ILE A 153 -12.78 -0.08 -2.83
C ILE A 153 -11.85 0.38 -3.94
N ILE A 154 -10.83 1.12 -3.54
CA ILE A 154 -9.60 1.37 -4.28
C ILE A 154 -8.54 0.42 -3.71
N LEU A 155 -8.06 -0.49 -4.56
CA LEU A 155 -7.04 -1.46 -4.17
C LEU A 155 -5.66 -0.87 -4.45
N PHE A 156 -4.79 -0.83 -3.45
CA PHE A 156 -3.37 -0.53 -3.64
C PHE A 156 -2.59 -1.83 -3.79
N ILE A 157 -1.81 -1.92 -4.86
CA ILE A 157 -0.90 -3.04 -5.13
C ILE A 157 0.49 -2.45 -5.26
N ASP A 158 1.32 -2.66 -4.24
CA ASP A 158 2.74 -2.41 -4.37
C ASP A 158 3.38 -3.46 -5.27
N GLU A 159 4.45 -3.08 -5.97
CA GLU A 159 5.10 -3.92 -6.97
C GLU A 159 4.10 -4.51 -7.98
N ILE A 160 3.25 -3.69 -8.58
CA ILE A 160 2.22 -4.14 -9.52
C ILE A 160 2.79 -4.82 -10.77
N HIS A 161 4.09 -4.75 -11.03
CA HIS A 161 4.71 -5.56 -12.07
C HIS A 161 4.77 -7.06 -11.70
N SER A 162 4.80 -7.39 -10.41
CA SER A 162 4.84 -8.77 -9.90
C SER A 162 3.61 -9.55 -10.34
N ILE A 163 2.47 -8.88 -10.46
CA ILE A 163 1.25 -9.48 -10.98
C ILE A 163 1.34 -9.77 -12.47
N SER A 164 2.21 -9.09 -13.23
CA SER A 164 2.42 -9.17 -14.69
C SER A 164 3.56 -10.08 -15.13
N GLY A 165 4.25 -10.74 -14.20
CA GLY A 165 5.43 -11.57 -14.45
C GLY A 165 5.19 -12.69 -15.48
N ALA A 166 5.53 -12.40 -16.73
CA ALA A 166 5.54 -13.33 -17.84
C ALA A 166 6.62 -14.41 -17.62
N GLY A 167 6.21 -15.59 -17.17
CA GLY A 167 6.74 -16.87 -17.67
C GLY A 167 8.18 -17.32 -17.34
N GLU A 168 9.06 -16.56 -16.69
CA GLU A 168 10.44 -16.99 -16.46
C GLU A 168 10.72 -17.56 -15.05
N ALA A 169 10.64 -18.89 -14.96
CA ALA A 169 11.50 -19.81 -14.20
C ALA A 169 11.80 -19.60 -12.70
N THR A 170 11.23 -18.60 -12.02
CA THR A 170 11.62 -18.25 -10.63
C THR A 170 10.43 -18.09 -9.69
N GLY A 171 9.50 -19.05 -9.65
CA GLY A 171 8.46 -19.07 -8.60
C GLY A 171 7.52 -17.85 -8.56
N ALA A 172 7.60 -16.94 -9.54
CA ALA A 172 6.80 -15.75 -9.63
C ALA A 172 5.32 -16.13 -9.82
N ILE A 173 4.50 -15.59 -8.94
CA ILE A 173 3.10 -15.93 -8.81
C ILE A 173 2.33 -15.22 -9.92
N ASN A 174 1.80 -15.99 -10.88
CA ASN A 174 1.05 -15.42 -12.00
C ASN A 174 -0.36 -15.01 -11.54
N ALA A 175 -0.46 -13.81 -10.96
CA ALA A 175 -1.72 -13.17 -10.61
C ALA A 175 -2.42 -12.51 -11.81
N VAL A 176 -1.76 -12.41 -12.99
CA VAL A 176 -2.29 -11.79 -14.22
C VAL A 176 -3.65 -12.36 -14.55
N ASP A 177 -3.75 -13.69 -14.62
CA ASP A 177 -4.93 -14.37 -15.15
C ASP A 177 -6.17 -14.15 -14.27
N ILE A 178 -5.97 -13.73 -13.01
CA ILE A 178 -7.04 -13.45 -12.06
C ILE A 178 -7.42 -11.96 -12.09
N LEU A 179 -6.44 -11.06 -12.11
CA LEU A 179 -6.68 -9.62 -12.03
C LEU A 179 -7.02 -8.99 -13.38
N LYS A 180 -6.39 -9.45 -14.46
CA LYS A 180 -6.52 -8.90 -15.81
C LYS A 180 -7.96 -8.90 -16.33
N PRO A 181 -8.78 -9.96 -16.16
CA PRO A 181 -10.18 -9.93 -16.61
C PRO A 181 -10.99 -8.84 -15.90
N ALA A 182 -10.81 -8.68 -14.59
CA ALA A 182 -11.55 -7.71 -13.79
C ALA A 182 -11.08 -6.26 -14.07
N LEU A 183 -9.78 -6.05 -14.28
CA LEU A 183 -9.22 -4.78 -14.75
C LEU A 183 -9.71 -4.43 -16.16
N ALA A 184 -9.73 -5.40 -17.08
CA ALA A 184 -10.18 -5.21 -18.45
C ALA A 184 -11.68 -4.83 -18.51
N ARG A 185 -12.52 -5.47 -17.69
CA ARG A 185 -13.94 -5.11 -17.54
C ARG A 185 -14.16 -3.81 -16.76
N GLY A 186 -13.14 -3.32 -16.05
CA GLY A 186 -13.24 -2.15 -15.19
C GLY A 186 -14.01 -2.43 -13.90
N GLU A 187 -14.08 -3.67 -13.45
CA GLU A 187 -14.73 -4.02 -12.18
C GLU A 187 -13.84 -3.67 -10.99
N LEU A 188 -12.52 -3.62 -11.21
CA LEU A 188 -11.53 -3.19 -10.22
C LEU A 188 -11.07 -1.75 -10.49
N GLN A 189 -10.82 -1.05 -9.39
CA GLN A 189 -10.11 0.23 -9.38
C GLN A 189 -8.84 0.07 -8.54
N VAL A 190 -7.69 0.34 -9.14
CA VAL A 190 -6.38 0.04 -8.57
C VAL A 190 -5.48 1.27 -8.61
N VAL A 191 -4.69 1.47 -7.55
CA VAL A 191 -3.47 2.28 -7.56
C VAL A 191 -2.31 1.29 -7.54
N GLY A 192 -1.46 1.31 -8.58
CA GLY A 192 -0.26 0.49 -8.64
C GLY A 192 0.99 1.28 -8.28
N ALA A 193 2.01 0.62 -7.74
CA ALA A 193 3.35 1.19 -7.61
C ALA A 193 4.39 0.23 -8.22
N THR A 194 5.36 0.76 -8.96
CA THR A 194 6.43 -0.02 -9.59
C THR A 194 7.57 0.91 -10.04
N THR A 195 8.72 0.35 -10.42
CA THR A 195 9.76 1.14 -11.09
C THR A 195 9.41 1.42 -12.56
N ILE A 196 10.05 2.42 -13.15
CA ILE A 196 9.87 2.78 -14.57
C ILE A 196 10.30 1.61 -15.47
N SER A 197 11.41 0.95 -15.15
CA SER A 197 11.97 -0.14 -15.94
C SER A 197 11.03 -1.35 -15.97
N GLU A 198 10.46 -1.72 -14.82
CA GLU A 198 9.49 -2.81 -14.70
C GLU A 198 8.18 -2.48 -15.41
N PHE A 199 7.69 -1.24 -15.31
CA PHE A 199 6.49 -0.82 -16.03
C PHE A 199 6.66 -1.01 -17.54
N LYS A 200 7.78 -0.53 -18.09
CA LYS A 200 8.13 -0.67 -19.51
C LYS A 200 8.28 -2.13 -19.94
N LYS A 201 8.80 -2.99 -19.05
CA LYS A 201 9.05 -4.41 -19.35
C LYS A 201 7.79 -5.28 -19.25
N TYR A 202 6.93 -5.02 -18.27
CA TYR A 202 5.86 -5.96 -17.89
C TYR A 202 4.43 -5.42 -18.09
N ILE A 203 4.21 -4.10 -18.09
CA ILE A 203 2.85 -3.52 -18.15
C ILE A 203 2.60 -2.83 -19.48
N GLU A 204 3.53 -1.98 -19.94
CA GLU A 204 3.41 -1.24 -21.20
C GLU A 204 3.25 -2.14 -22.45
N PRO A 205 3.92 -3.31 -22.56
CA PRO A 205 3.73 -4.19 -23.71
C PRO A 205 2.36 -4.87 -23.77
N ASP A 206 1.62 -4.95 -22.65
CA ASP A 206 0.30 -5.58 -22.59
C ASP A 206 -0.80 -4.58 -22.95
N VAL A 207 -1.27 -4.66 -24.20
CA VAL A 207 -2.33 -3.82 -24.77
C VAL A 207 -3.62 -3.83 -23.94
N THR A 208 -3.90 -4.89 -23.19
CA THR A 208 -5.10 -4.98 -22.34
C THR A 208 -4.97 -4.12 -21.09
N LEU A 209 -3.77 -4.11 -20.49
CA LEU A 209 -3.47 -3.39 -19.26
C LEU A 209 -3.13 -1.93 -19.54
N GLU A 210 -2.37 -1.62 -20.60
CA GLU A 210 -2.02 -0.24 -21.01
C GLU A 210 -3.27 0.64 -21.15
N ARG A 211 -4.37 0.07 -21.66
CA ARG A 211 -5.64 0.78 -21.84
C ARG A 211 -6.41 1.05 -20.55
N ARG A 212 -5.91 0.61 -19.40
CA ARG A 212 -6.54 0.76 -18.08
C ARG A 212 -5.68 1.58 -17.12
N PHE A 213 -4.38 1.58 -17.31
CA PHE A 213 -3.43 2.30 -16.47
C PHE A 213 -3.08 3.68 -17.01
N HIS A 214 -2.74 4.58 -16.08
CA HIS A 214 -2.16 5.88 -16.39
C HIS A 214 -0.90 6.08 -15.53
N PRO A 215 0.29 6.23 -16.14
CA PRO A 215 1.52 6.40 -15.40
C PRO A 215 1.60 7.79 -14.75
N ILE A 216 2.10 7.85 -13.52
CA ILE A 216 2.43 9.06 -12.77
C ILE A 216 3.87 8.90 -12.31
N ILE A 217 4.76 9.78 -12.77
CA ILE A 217 6.16 9.77 -12.35
C ILE A 217 6.23 10.32 -10.92
N VAL A 218 7.00 9.64 -10.07
CA VAL A 218 7.30 10.03 -8.70
C VAL A 218 8.82 10.16 -8.62
N ASP A 219 9.27 11.40 -8.58
CA ASP A 219 10.69 11.71 -8.50
C ASP A 219 11.18 11.63 -7.05
N GLU A 220 12.49 11.37 -6.92
CA GLU A 220 13.21 11.51 -5.66
C GLU A 220 13.11 12.97 -5.20
N PRO A 221 12.73 13.23 -3.93
CA PRO A 221 12.67 14.60 -3.42
C PRO A 221 14.07 15.20 -3.37
N THR A 222 14.12 16.53 -3.48
CA THR A 222 15.32 17.32 -3.25
C THR A 222 15.80 17.20 -1.81
N LYS A 223 17.03 17.66 -1.54
CA LYS A 223 17.57 17.67 -0.17
C LYS A 223 16.71 18.55 0.73
N GLU A 224 16.29 19.71 0.23
CA GLU A 224 15.44 20.66 0.94
C GLU A 224 14.07 20.06 1.26
N GLU A 225 13.42 19.41 0.29
CA GLU A 225 12.16 18.69 0.52
C GLU A 225 12.35 17.52 1.50
N THR A 226 13.50 16.85 1.47
CA THR A 226 13.82 15.77 2.42
C THR A 226 13.97 16.30 3.84
N ILE A 227 14.59 17.47 4.03
CA ILE A 227 14.66 18.15 5.34
C ILE A 227 13.25 18.41 5.86
N ASP A 228 12.36 18.96 5.02
CA ASP A 228 10.96 19.21 5.40
C ASP A 228 10.22 17.91 5.77
N ILE A 229 10.46 16.83 5.02
CA ILE A 229 9.92 15.50 5.31
C ILE A 229 10.40 15.01 6.68
N LEU A 230 11.71 15.05 6.94
CA LEU A 230 12.29 14.62 8.22
C LEU A 230 11.73 15.44 9.38
N MET A 231 11.65 16.76 9.23
CA MET A 231 11.06 17.66 10.21
C MET A 231 9.60 17.32 10.50
N GLY A 232 8.83 16.94 9.47
CA GLY A 232 7.41 16.58 9.62
C GLY A 232 7.17 15.24 10.33
N ILE A 233 8.07 14.26 10.16
CA ILE A 233 7.90 12.91 10.75
C ILE A 233 8.67 12.74 12.08
N LYS A 234 9.68 13.56 12.32
CA LYS A 234 10.62 13.46 13.45
C LYS A 234 9.95 13.22 14.81
N GLN A 235 8.86 13.93 15.11
CA GLN A 235 8.19 13.80 16.41
C GLN A 235 7.76 12.36 16.70
N LYS A 236 7.34 11.60 15.67
CA LYS A 236 6.95 10.19 15.84
C LYS A 236 8.15 9.31 16.20
N TYR A 237 9.30 9.57 15.60
CA TYR A 237 10.55 8.86 15.92
C TYR A 237 11.05 9.21 17.32
N GLU A 238 10.96 10.48 17.72
CA GLU A 238 11.27 10.93 19.08
C GLU A 238 10.40 10.21 20.12
N GLU A 239 9.09 10.15 19.89
CA GLU A 239 8.14 9.46 20.77
C GLU A 239 8.39 7.95 20.84
N TYR A 240 8.67 7.31 19.69
CA TYR A 240 8.92 5.89 19.61
C TYR A 240 10.21 5.48 20.34
N HIS A 241 11.32 6.17 20.05
CA HIS A 241 12.63 5.88 20.64
C HIS A 241 12.82 6.48 22.03
N LYS A 242 11.92 7.38 22.45
CA LYS A 242 12.02 8.15 23.69
C LYS A 242 13.30 8.98 23.75
N VAL A 243 13.66 9.57 22.62
CA VAL A 243 14.82 10.46 22.48
C VAL A 243 14.37 11.80 21.93
N ARG A 244 15.22 12.81 22.06
CA ARG A 244 15.03 14.09 21.36
C ARG A 244 16.04 14.16 20.23
N ILE A 245 15.54 14.38 19.03
CA ILE A 245 16.33 14.65 17.85
C ILE A 245 16.47 16.18 17.82
N PRO A 246 17.66 16.77 17.81
CA PRO A 246 17.83 18.21 17.59
C PRO A 246 17.37 18.63 16.18
N ASN A 247 16.92 19.87 15.98
CA ASN A 247 16.57 20.35 14.63
C ASN A 247 17.85 20.59 13.81
N GLU A 248 18.91 20.98 14.50
CA GLU A 248 20.20 21.40 13.96
C GLU A 248 20.94 20.26 13.25
N ILE A 249 20.61 19.00 13.57
CA ILE A 249 21.25 17.82 12.99
C ILE A 249 20.50 17.26 11.78
N ILE A 250 19.32 17.78 11.44
CA ILE A 250 18.53 17.26 10.32
C ILE A 250 19.23 17.51 8.99
N ASP A 251 19.80 18.70 8.82
CA ASP A 251 20.57 19.06 7.63
C ASP A 251 21.80 18.14 7.51
N ASP A 252 22.50 17.88 8.61
CA ASP A 252 23.64 16.97 8.65
C ASP A 252 23.25 15.52 8.28
N ILE A 253 22.09 15.03 8.74
CA ILE A 253 21.57 13.71 8.38
C ILE A 253 21.35 13.63 6.86
N VAL A 254 20.75 14.64 6.26
CA VAL A 254 20.52 14.67 4.80
C VAL A 254 21.83 14.78 4.04
N GLU A 255 22.79 15.59 4.51
CA GLU A 255 24.11 15.67 3.88
C GLU A 255 24.87 14.34 3.95
N LEU A 256 24.95 13.71 5.13
CA LEU A 256 25.60 12.42 5.30
C LEU A 256 24.91 11.31 4.49
N ALA A 257 23.58 11.33 4.43
CA ALA A 257 22.84 10.34 3.66
C ALA A 257 23.10 10.44 2.14
N SER A 258 23.68 11.54 1.65
CA SER A 258 24.02 11.70 0.23
C SER A 258 25.12 10.76 -0.24
N ASP A 259 26.02 10.34 0.65
CA ASP A 259 27.12 9.42 0.37
C ASP A 259 26.65 7.95 0.24
N ILE A 260 25.42 7.66 0.66
CA ILE A 260 24.83 6.33 0.58
C ILE A 260 24.33 6.07 -0.84
N LYS A 261 25.13 5.32 -1.60
CA LYS A 261 24.84 4.97 -3.00
C LYS A 261 23.80 3.85 -3.10
N GLY A 262 23.01 3.87 -4.19
CA GLY A 262 22.04 2.82 -4.50
C GLY A 262 20.72 2.91 -3.72
N ARG A 263 20.57 3.93 -2.86
CA ARG A 263 19.33 4.24 -2.15
C ARG A 263 18.88 5.66 -2.49
N MET A 264 17.57 5.89 -2.44
CA MET A 264 16.96 7.17 -2.75
C MET A 264 16.43 7.87 -1.50
N TYR A 265 16.31 9.19 -1.56
CA TYR A 265 15.52 9.97 -0.63
C TYR A 265 14.01 9.71 -0.80
N PRO A 266 13.21 9.91 0.26
CA PRO A 266 13.64 10.26 1.62
C PRO A 266 14.13 9.03 2.42
N ASP A 267 13.91 7.81 1.94
CA ASP A 267 14.14 6.55 2.67
C ASP A 267 15.52 6.47 3.34
N LYS A 268 16.60 6.71 2.61
CA LYS A 268 17.96 6.61 3.17
C LYS A 268 18.23 7.58 4.33
N ALA A 269 17.62 8.76 4.32
CA ALA A 269 17.79 9.75 5.37
C ALA A 269 16.91 9.43 6.59
N ILE A 270 15.69 8.92 6.34
CA ILE A 270 14.79 8.44 7.39
C ILE A 270 15.44 7.29 8.15
N ASP A 271 15.99 6.32 7.43
CA ASP A 271 16.65 5.14 8.01
C ASP A 271 17.89 5.53 8.83
N LEU A 272 18.70 6.46 8.32
CA LEU A 272 19.87 6.98 9.06
C LEU A 272 19.44 7.69 10.36
N MET A 273 18.37 8.49 10.31
CA MET A 273 17.80 9.15 11.49
C MET A 273 17.26 8.13 12.50
N ASP A 274 16.54 7.10 12.02
CA ASP A 274 15.91 6.05 12.82
C ASP A 274 16.96 5.21 13.57
N GLU A 275 17.98 4.74 12.87
CA GLU A 275 19.07 3.95 13.46
C GLU A 275 19.88 4.76 14.46
N ALA A 276 20.19 6.03 14.14
CA ALA A 276 20.85 6.93 15.09
C ALA A 276 20.01 7.14 16.36
N ALA A 277 18.70 7.35 16.22
CA ALA A 277 17.78 7.50 17.35
C ALA A 277 17.73 6.22 18.23
N ALA A 278 17.70 5.04 17.61
CA ALA A 278 17.75 3.76 18.30
C ALA A 278 19.07 3.59 19.08
N LYS A 279 20.21 3.93 18.47
CA LYS A 279 21.54 3.85 19.09
C LYS A 279 21.66 4.80 20.29
N VAL A 280 21.18 6.04 20.17
CA VAL A 280 21.06 7.01 21.27
C VAL A 280 20.20 6.45 22.41
N SER A 281 19.04 5.88 22.10
CA SER A 281 18.14 5.31 23.12
C SER A 281 18.81 4.21 23.93
N LEU A 282 19.54 3.30 23.27
CA LEU A 282 20.33 2.25 23.94
C LEU A 282 21.44 2.83 24.83
N GLN A 283 22.13 3.88 24.38
CA GLN A 283 23.17 4.55 25.17
C GLN A 283 22.59 5.23 26.43
N LEU A 284 21.41 5.86 26.33
CA LEU A 284 20.74 6.49 27.47
C LEU A 284 20.39 5.48 28.56
N ILE A 285 19.84 4.32 28.18
CA ILE A 285 19.53 3.22 29.11
C ILE A 285 20.78 2.74 29.83
N ARG A 286 21.90 2.57 29.12
CA ARG A 286 23.17 2.10 29.70
C ARG A 286 23.80 3.11 30.65
N ASN A 287 23.68 4.40 30.35
CA ASN A 287 24.37 5.47 31.08
C ASN A 287 23.52 6.12 32.18
N GLY A 288 22.24 5.72 32.33
CA GLY A 288 21.33 6.29 33.33
C GLY A 288 21.02 7.78 33.10
N ARG A 289 21.16 8.27 31.87
CA ARG A 289 20.89 9.67 31.50
C ARG A 289 19.52 9.79 30.87
N SER A 290 18.89 10.96 30.99
CA SER A 290 17.56 11.22 30.42
C SER A 290 17.59 11.97 29.09
N GLN A 291 18.71 12.62 28.73
CA GLN A 291 18.84 13.42 27.50
C GLN A 291 20.27 13.39 26.95
N ILE A 292 20.40 13.46 25.63
CA ILE A 292 21.68 13.57 24.91
C ILE A 292 21.82 14.99 24.35
N ASN A 293 23.01 15.59 24.44
CA ASN A 293 23.36 16.89 23.86
C ASN A 293 23.43 16.77 22.32
N PRO A 294 22.97 17.76 21.53
CA PRO A 294 23.13 17.80 20.09
C PRO A 294 24.49 17.35 19.52
N GLU A 295 25.61 17.73 20.12
CA GLU A 295 26.95 17.31 19.67
C GLU A 295 27.14 15.80 19.73
N VAL A 296 26.58 15.16 20.76
CA VAL A 296 26.62 13.70 20.93
C VAL A 296 25.65 13.03 19.97
N ALA A 297 24.50 13.65 19.68
CA ALA A 297 23.56 13.14 18.69
C ALA A 297 24.19 13.13 17.29
N LEU A 298 24.83 14.22 16.89
CA LEU A 298 25.55 14.31 15.61
C LEU A 298 26.68 13.26 15.52
N LYS A 299 27.44 13.09 16.60
CA LYS A 299 28.48 12.05 16.65
C LYS A 299 27.90 10.65 16.43
N VAL A 300 26.75 10.35 17.02
CA VAL A 300 26.09 9.05 16.81
C VAL A 300 25.61 8.88 15.37
N VAL A 301 25.07 9.92 14.75
CA VAL A 301 24.71 9.90 13.31
C VAL A 301 25.94 9.59 12.46
N GLN A 302 27.08 10.24 12.73
CA GLN A 302 28.35 9.98 12.04
C GLN A 302 28.84 8.55 12.26
N GLU A 303 28.79 8.04 13.49
CA GLU A 303 29.15 6.64 13.80
C GLU A 303 28.30 5.64 13.01
N VAL A 304 26.98 5.87 12.89
CA VAL A 304 26.08 5.00 12.10
C VAL A 304 26.42 5.09 10.61
N HIS A 305 26.61 6.31 10.10
CA HIS A 305 27.00 6.53 8.71
C HIS A 305 28.31 5.81 8.36
N ASP A 306 29.32 5.89 9.23
CA ASP A 306 30.62 5.25 9.01
C ASP A 306 30.50 3.72 9.05
N GLU A 307 29.70 3.16 9.96
CA GLU A 307 29.37 1.73 10.01
C GLU A 307 28.72 1.25 8.69
N TRP A 308 27.83 2.05 8.10
CA TRP A 308 27.24 1.75 6.79
C TRP A 308 28.27 1.80 5.67
N ALA A 309 29.16 2.80 5.68
CA ALA A 309 30.22 2.95 4.69
C ALA A 309 31.24 1.80 4.73
N GLU A 310 31.56 1.27 5.92
CA GLU A 310 32.40 0.09 6.08
C GLU A 310 31.71 -1.18 5.57
N THR A 311 30.43 -1.37 5.93
CA THR A 311 29.64 -2.54 5.51
C THR A 311 29.50 -2.60 4.00
N ASN A 312 29.26 -1.46 3.33
CA ASN A 312 29.14 -1.37 1.88
C ASN A 312 30.47 -1.56 1.13
N LYS A 313 31.62 -1.47 1.79
CA LYS A 313 32.94 -1.83 1.20
C LYS A 313 33.26 -3.31 1.33
N ALA A 314 32.60 -4.02 2.25
CA ALA A 314 32.84 -5.43 2.53
C ALA A 314 32.03 -6.39 1.64
N VAL A 315 31.11 -5.85 0.82
CA VAL A 315 30.26 -6.55 -0.15
C VAL A 315 30.72 -6.21 -1.57
#